data_AF-A0A7G1KEA6-F1
#
_entry.id   AF-A0A7G1KEA6-F1
#
_cell.length_a   1.000
_cell.length_b   1.000
_cell.length_c   1.000
_cell.angle_alpha   90.00
_cell.angle_beta   90.00
_cell.angle_gamma   90.00
#
_symmetry.space_group_name_H-M   'P 1'
#
loop_
_entity.id
_entity.type
_entity.pdbx_description
1 polymer ?
#
loop_
_entity_poly.entity_id
_entity_poly.type
_entity_poly.pdbx_seq_one_letter_code
_entity_poly.pdbx_strand_id
1 'polypeptide(L)'
;MSPREAAALPDWHELLAAFCGHLGDDPGAHPMVRWARALAELHLRRHDQPGHAAEIDCARAELVAAIDNWVSLTLRPPRVGRGLFPESLGGAVDRLAAAQVHANRLLHTAADVSDARVHTAWYRLAALADDWSDLVAEVLHGQPRLRQRQRSA
;
A
#
# COMPACT_ATOMS: atom_id res chain seq x y z
N MET A 1 -19.38 -14.53 -5.30
CA MET A 1 -18.77 -13.70 -4.24
C MET A 1 -19.87 -12.90 -3.58
N SER A 2 -20.08 -13.09 -2.28
CA SER A 2 -21.13 -12.36 -1.57
C SER A 2 -20.69 -10.89 -1.36
N PRO A 3 -21.59 -9.88 -1.34
CA PRO A 3 -21.22 -8.48 -1.16
C PRO A 3 -20.40 -8.19 0.11
N ARG A 4 -20.51 -9.07 1.13
CA ARG A 4 -19.75 -9.01 2.38
C ARG A 4 -18.32 -9.54 2.28
N GLU A 5 -18.03 -10.49 1.39
CA GLU A 5 -16.66 -10.98 1.14
C GLU A 5 -15.88 -10.00 0.27
N ALA A 6 -16.57 -9.30 -0.65
CA ALA A 6 -16.00 -8.18 -1.40
C ALA A 6 -15.75 -6.92 -0.56
N ALA A 7 -16.19 -6.91 0.70
CA ALA A 7 -16.05 -5.78 1.62
C ALA A 7 -14.90 -5.95 2.63
N ALA A 8 -14.27 -7.12 2.71
CA ALA A 8 -13.09 -7.30 3.53
C ALA A 8 -11.89 -6.67 2.82
N LEU A 9 -11.26 -5.67 3.46
CA LEU A 9 -10.00 -5.13 2.97
C LEU A 9 -8.92 -6.22 3.01
N PRO A 10 -8.03 -6.29 2.01
CA PRO A 10 -6.94 -7.26 2.00
C PRO A 10 -5.97 -7.01 3.17
N ASP A 11 -5.39 -8.08 3.69
CA ASP A 11 -4.30 -7.96 4.67
C ASP A 11 -2.99 -7.51 3.99
N TRP A 12 -1.96 -7.22 4.81
CA TRP A 12 -0.69 -6.75 4.26
C TRP A 12 0.05 -7.83 3.44
N HIS A 13 -0.13 -9.12 3.72
CA HIS A 13 0.48 -10.19 2.93
C HIS A 13 -0.13 -10.24 1.53
N GLU A 14 -1.45 -10.08 1.41
CA GLU A 14 -2.14 -10.00 0.12
C GLU A 14 -1.67 -8.79 -0.70
N LEU A 15 -1.47 -7.63 -0.05
CA LEU A 15 -0.89 -6.46 -0.71
C LEU A 15 0.54 -6.72 -1.18
N LEU A 16 1.41 -7.29 -0.33
CA LEU A 16 2.78 -7.62 -0.72
C LEU A 16 2.81 -8.64 -1.86
N ALA A 17 1.96 -9.66 -1.83
CA ALA A 17 1.84 -10.63 -2.91
C ALA A 17 1.39 -9.95 -4.22
N ALA A 18 0.46 -8.98 -4.16
CA ALA A 18 0.05 -8.19 -5.30
C ALA A 18 1.19 -7.33 -5.87
N PHE A 19 1.96 -6.65 -5.02
CA PHE A 19 3.11 -5.84 -5.45
C PHE A 19 4.18 -6.67 -6.13
N CYS A 20 4.40 -7.89 -5.64
CA CYS A 20 5.31 -8.87 -6.25
C CYS A 20 4.72 -9.54 -7.51
N GLY A 21 3.48 -9.22 -7.90
CA GLY A 21 2.83 -9.77 -9.07
C GLY A 21 2.26 -11.18 -8.91
N HIS A 22 2.19 -11.71 -7.68
CA HIS A 22 1.63 -13.03 -7.37
C HIS A 22 0.10 -13.02 -7.25
N LEU A 23 -0.51 -11.85 -7.02
CA LEU A 23 -1.96 -11.65 -6.97
C LEU A 23 -2.41 -10.50 -7.87
N GLY A 24 -3.72 -10.43 -8.14
CA GLY A 24 -4.36 -9.29 -8.82
C GLY A 24 -4.51 -9.40 -10.34
N ASP A 25 -4.17 -10.55 -10.94
CA ASP A 25 -4.31 -10.78 -12.39
C ASP A 25 -5.65 -11.47 -12.75
N ASP A 26 -6.29 -12.13 -11.79
CA ASP A 26 -7.58 -12.80 -12.00
C ASP A 26 -8.75 -11.80 -12.03
N PRO A 27 -9.74 -11.96 -12.94
CA PRO A 27 -10.92 -11.09 -13.02
C PRO A 27 -11.80 -11.07 -11.76
N GLY A 28 -11.75 -12.11 -10.93
CA GLY A 28 -12.44 -12.22 -9.64
C GLY A 28 -11.65 -11.68 -8.45
N ALA A 29 -10.40 -11.22 -8.66
CA ALA A 29 -9.58 -10.69 -7.58
C ALA A 29 -10.21 -9.44 -6.96
N HIS A 30 -10.04 -9.28 -5.64
CA HIS A 30 -10.50 -8.12 -4.92
C HIS A 30 -9.96 -6.82 -5.57
N PRO A 31 -10.79 -5.78 -5.80
CA PRO A 31 -10.38 -4.57 -6.52
C PRO A 31 -9.12 -3.92 -5.95
N MET A 32 -8.98 -3.89 -4.62
CA MET A 32 -7.80 -3.35 -3.94
C MET A 32 -6.51 -4.11 -4.25
N VAL A 33 -6.57 -5.44 -4.40
CA VAL A 33 -5.40 -6.25 -4.79
C VAL A 33 -4.96 -5.91 -6.22
N ARG A 34 -5.93 -5.69 -7.12
CA ARG A 34 -5.66 -5.26 -8.50
C ARG A 34 -5.04 -3.87 -8.56
N TRP A 35 -5.57 -2.92 -7.78
CA TRP A 35 -5.01 -1.57 -7.71
C TRP A 35 -3.64 -1.54 -7.06
N ALA A 36 -3.41 -2.34 -6.00
CA ALA A 36 -2.12 -2.51 -5.36
C ALA A 36 -1.05 -2.97 -6.37
N ARG A 37 -1.35 -4.00 -7.16
CA ARG A 37 -0.49 -4.45 -8.26
C ARG A 37 -0.19 -3.32 -9.25
N ALA A 38 -1.24 -2.62 -9.73
CA ALA A 38 -1.06 -1.54 -10.70
C ALA A 38 -0.22 -0.36 -10.15
N LEU A 39 -0.33 -0.04 -8.84
CA LEU A 39 0.54 0.94 -8.19
C LEU A 39 2.01 0.48 -8.19
N ALA A 40 2.28 -0.79 -7.88
CA ALA A 40 3.64 -1.33 -7.95
C ALA A 40 4.21 -1.29 -9.38
N GLU A 41 3.40 -1.63 -10.39
CA GLU A 41 3.78 -1.52 -11.80
C GLU A 41 4.09 -0.07 -12.21
N LEU A 42 3.32 0.92 -11.72
CA LEU A 42 3.62 2.34 -11.93
C LEU A 42 4.93 2.76 -11.26
N HIS A 43 5.19 2.32 -10.02
CA HIS A 43 6.48 2.57 -9.36
C HIS A 43 7.64 1.91 -10.08
N LEU A 44 7.46 0.69 -10.61
CA LEU A 44 8.45 0.04 -11.45
C LEU A 44 8.73 0.89 -12.70
N ARG A 45 7.70 1.25 -13.47
CA ARG A 45 7.83 2.11 -14.65
C ARG A 45 8.48 3.46 -14.33
N ARG A 46 8.18 4.07 -13.18
CA ARG A 46 8.71 5.38 -12.78
C ARG A 46 10.24 5.41 -12.69
N HIS A 47 10.83 4.30 -12.28
CA HIS A 47 12.28 4.13 -12.20
C HIS A 47 12.90 3.75 -13.55
N ASP A 48 12.23 2.91 -14.34
CA ASP A 48 12.76 2.45 -15.64
C ASP A 48 12.63 3.55 -16.71
N GLN A 49 11.69 4.48 -16.54
CA GLN A 49 11.33 5.51 -17.51
C GLN A 49 11.26 6.90 -16.85
N PRO A 50 12.39 7.44 -16.34
CA PRO A 50 12.39 8.72 -15.62
C PRO A 50 11.91 9.90 -16.48
N GLY A 51 11.99 9.80 -17.82
CA GLY A 51 11.46 10.81 -18.74
C GLY A 51 9.93 10.94 -18.75
N HIS A 52 9.20 9.92 -18.30
CA HIS A 52 7.72 9.91 -18.22
C HIS A 52 7.22 10.15 -16.78
N ALA A 53 8.05 10.75 -15.92
CA ALA A 53 7.77 10.96 -14.51
C ALA A 53 6.40 11.57 -14.24
N ALA A 54 6.09 12.70 -14.89
CA ALA A 54 4.86 13.45 -14.66
C ALA A 54 3.60 12.64 -15.02
N GLU A 55 3.62 11.92 -16.13
CA GLU A 55 2.49 11.08 -16.57
C GLU A 55 2.26 9.91 -15.60
N ILE A 56 3.35 9.26 -15.16
CA ILE A 56 3.27 8.14 -14.21
C ILE A 56 2.81 8.65 -12.82
N ASP A 57 3.30 9.80 -12.40
CA ASP A 57 2.91 10.43 -11.14
C ASP A 57 1.43 10.84 -11.16
N CYS A 58 0.91 11.30 -12.31
CA CYS A 58 -0.50 11.59 -12.52
C CYS A 58 -1.35 10.31 -12.44
N ALA A 59 -0.98 9.26 -13.19
CA ALA A 59 -1.69 7.98 -13.17
C ALA A 59 -1.74 7.36 -11.76
N ARG A 60 -0.65 7.49 -10.98
CA ARG A 60 -0.60 7.06 -9.58
C ARG A 60 -1.60 7.83 -8.72
N ALA A 61 -1.64 9.16 -8.84
CA ALA A 61 -2.57 10.00 -8.09
C ALA A 61 -4.05 9.70 -8.45
N GLU A 62 -4.34 9.46 -9.72
CA GLU A 62 -5.67 9.04 -10.18
C GLU A 62 -6.09 7.69 -9.58
N LEU A 63 -5.16 6.73 -9.52
CA LEU A 63 -5.41 5.42 -8.95
C LEU A 63 -5.63 5.47 -7.43
N VAL A 64 -4.85 6.31 -6.72
CA VAL A 64 -5.07 6.61 -5.29
C VAL A 64 -6.46 7.20 -5.07
N ALA A 65 -6.86 8.18 -5.86
CA ALA A 65 -8.19 8.78 -5.76
C ALA A 65 -9.32 7.76 -6.05
N ALA A 66 -9.10 6.85 -7.00
CA ALA A 66 -10.05 5.77 -7.30
C ALA A 66 -10.23 4.80 -6.12
N ILE A 67 -9.13 4.43 -5.44
CA ILE A 67 -9.19 3.62 -4.22
C ILE A 67 -10.00 4.34 -3.13
N ASP A 68 -9.68 5.60 -2.87
CA ASP A 68 -10.33 6.38 -1.80
C ASP A 68 -11.83 6.58 -2.07
N ASN A 69 -12.21 6.77 -3.34
CA ASN A 69 -13.60 6.83 -3.76
C ASN A 69 -14.32 5.48 -3.56
N TRP A 70 -13.70 4.37 -3.96
CA TRP A 70 -14.27 3.04 -3.75
C TRP A 70 -14.48 2.73 -2.27
N VAL A 71 -13.49 3.03 -1.43
CA VAL A 71 -13.58 2.89 0.04
C VAL A 71 -14.78 3.67 0.57
N SER A 72 -14.93 4.94 0.15
CA SER A 72 -15.99 5.81 0.61
C SER A 72 -17.38 5.29 0.24
N LEU A 73 -17.52 4.69 -0.95
CA LEU A 73 -18.77 4.14 -1.47
C LEU A 73 -19.12 2.77 -0.87
N THR A 74 -18.12 1.89 -0.73
CA THR A 74 -18.31 0.48 -0.36
C THR A 74 -18.32 0.26 1.15
N LEU A 75 -17.35 0.84 1.87
CA LEU A 75 -17.13 0.52 3.29
C LEU A 75 -17.94 1.40 4.24
N ARG A 76 -18.49 2.54 3.75
CA ARG A 76 -19.18 3.56 4.57
C ARG A 76 -18.52 3.73 5.96
N PRO A 77 -17.20 4.03 6.00
CA PRO A 77 -16.46 4.04 7.25
C PRO A 77 -17.17 4.94 8.26
N PRO A 78 -17.16 4.58 9.57
CA PRO A 78 -17.67 5.45 10.61
C PRO A 78 -17.08 6.86 10.41
N ARG A 79 -17.87 7.91 10.57
CA ARG A 79 -17.41 9.32 10.45
C ARG A 79 -16.39 9.72 11.54
N VAL A 80 -15.76 8.75 12.18
CA VAL A 80 -14.80 8.91 13.26
C VAL A 80 -13.51 9.42 12.64
N GLY A 81 -13.29 10.72 12.77
CA GLY A 81 -11.96 11.32 12.77
C GLY A 81 -11.30 11.45 11.41
N ARG A 82 -11.82 12.34 10.55
CA ARG A 82 -11.06 12.99 9.45
C ARG A 82 -9.86 13.83 9.97
N GLY A 83 -9.23 13.44 11.07
CA GLY A 83 -8.29 14.28 11.82
C GLY A 83 -7.34 13.57 12.78
N LEU A 84 -7.30 12.22 12.85
CA LEU A 84 -6.29 11.51 13.65
C LEU A 84 -5.12 10.98 12.81
N PHE A 85 -5.34 10.69 11.51
CA PHE A 85 -4.28 10.45 10.52
C PHE A 85 -4.53 11.30 9.27
N PRO A 86 -3.50 11.97 8.71
CA PRO A 86 -3.65 12.75 7.48
C PRO A 86 -3.69 11.89 6.21
N GLU A 87 -3.42 10.58 6.30
CA GLU A 87 -3.26 9.70 5.13
C GLU A 87 -4.51 8.86 4.84
N SER A 88 -4.87 8.78 3.56
CA SER A 88 -5.98 7.95 3.07
C SER A 88 -5.57 6.48 2.86
N LEU A 89 -6.55 5.57 2.74
CA LEU A 89 -6.26 4.17 2.41
C LEU A 89 -5.51 4.05 1.07
N GLY A 90 -5.90 4.82 0.05
CA GLY A 90 -5.20 4.86 -1.22
C GLY A 90 -3.74 5.33 -1.07
N GLY A 91 -3.51 6.38 -0.28
CA GLY A 91 -2.16 6.87 0.01
C GLY A 91 -1.29 5.84 0.74
N ALA A 92 -1.88 5.12 1.70
CA ALA A 92 -1.18 4.07 2.43
C ALA A 92 -0.75 2.91 1.51
N VAL A 93 -1.65 2.43 0.64
CA VAL A 93 -1.33 1.37 -0.36
C VAL A 93 -0.25 1.85 -1.31
N ASP A 94 -0.33 3.09 -1.80
CA ASP A 94 0.66 3.67 -2.70
C ASP A 94 2.06 3.74 -2.07
N ARG A 95 2.13 4.18 -0.81
CA ARG A 95 3.39 4.25 -0.07
C ARG A 95 3.98 2.87 0.20
N LEU A 96 3.14 1.88 0.49
CA LEU A 96 3.56 0.49 0.69
C LEU A 96 4.11 -0.11 -0.63
N ALA A 97 3.44 0.17 -1.76
CA ALA A 97 3.90 -0.23 -3.09
C ALA A 97 5.27 0.39 -3.42
N ALA A 98 5.43 1.69 -3.17
CA ALA A 98 6.70 2.39 -3.37
C ALA A 98 7.84 1.78 -2.54
N ALA A 99 7.58 1.48 -1.26
CA ALA A 99 8.56 0.88 -0.36
C ALA A 99 8.94 -0.54 -0.79
N GLN A 100 7.97 -1.35 -1.21
CA GLN A 100 8.22 -2.71 -1.71
C GLN A 100 9.11 -2.66 -2.95
N VAL A 101 8.75 -1.84 -3.95
CA VAL A 101 9.50 -1.72 -5.20
C VAL A 101 10.93 -1.23 -4.94
N HIS A 102 11.08 -0.26 -4.03
CA HIS A 102 12.38 0.26 -3.65
C HIS A 102 13.25 -0.81 -2.95
N ALA A 103 12.72 -1.51 -1.94
CA ALA A 103 13.44 -2.55 -1.22
C ALA A 103 13.85 -3.70 -2.14
N ASN A 104 12.95 -4.13 -3.02
CA ASN A 104 13.23 -5.20 -3.98
C ASN A 104 14.32 -4.79 -4.97
N ARG A 105 14.28 -3.56 -5.50
CA ARG A 105 15.35 -3.07 -6.39
C ARG A 105 16.70 -2.97 -5.68
N LEU A 106 16.72 -2.44 -4.46
CA LEU A 106 17.96 -2.36 -3.69
C LEU A 106 18.57 -3.74 -3.46
N LEU A 107 17.75 -4.75 -3.16
CA LEU A 107 18.22 -6.12 -2.99
C LEU A 107 18.92 -6.67 -4.26
N HIS A 108 18.42 -6.33 -5.45
CA HIS A 108 18.97 -6.80 -6.72
C HIS A 108 20.14 -5.95 -7.26
N THR A 109 20.34 -4.74 -6.74
CA THR A 109 21.33 -3.79 -7.25
C THR A 109 22.47 -3.51 -6.28
N ALA A 110 22.29 -3.82 -4.99
CA ALA A 110 23.35 -3.70 -4.00
C ALA A 110 24.47 -4.71 -4.26
N ALA A 111 25.71 -4.28 -4.07
CA ALA A 111 26.88 -5.16 -4.16
C ALA A 111 26.94 -6.17 -3.01
N ASP A 112 26.34 -5.83 -1.87
CA ASP A 112 26.22 -6.67 -0.68
C ASP A 112 24.82 -6.51 -0.07
N VAL A 113 24.16 -7.63 0.23
CA VAL A 113 22.85 -7.68 0.90
C VAL A 113 22.95 -7.19 2.35
N SER A 114 24.15 -7.22 2.95
CA SER A 114 24.42 -6.67 4.28
C SER A 114 24.47 -5.13 4.33
N ASP A 115 24.37 -4.46 3.17
CA ASP A 115 24.34 -2.99 3.08
C ASP A 115 23.20 -2.41 3.95
N ALA A 116 23.55 -1.47 4.83
CA ALA A 116 22.62 -0.79 5.73
C ALA A 116 21.42 -0.16 4.99
N ARG A 117 21.58 0.23 3.72
CA ARG A 117 20.50 0.74 2.87
C ARG A 117 19.46 -0.33 2.56
N VAL A 118 19.89 -1.56 2.28
CA VAL A 118 18.98 -2.70 2.06
C VAL A 118 18.19 -2.95 3.34
N HIS A 119 18.87 -3.02 4.49
CA HIS A 119 18.22 -3.21 5.79
C HIS A 119 17.20 -2.09 6.09
N THR A 120 17.57 -0.83 5.88
CA THR A 120 16.68 0.32 6.10
C THR A 120 15.43 0.27 5.22
N ALA A 121 15.57 -0.13 3.95
CA ALA A 121 14.44 -0.25 3.05
C ALA A 121 13.46 -1.36 3.46
N TRP A 122 13.96 -2.52 3.87
CA TRP A 122 13.13 -3.62 4.38
C TRP A 122 12.47 -3.28 5.72
N TYR A 123 13.19 -2.62 6.63
CA TYR A 123 12.62 -2.14 7.89
C TYR A 123 11.46 -1.16 7.64
N ARG A 124 11.65 -0.22 6.71
CA ARG A 124 10.59 0.72 6.31
C ARG A 124 9.38 0.00 5.72
N LEU A 125 9.59 -1.03 4.89
CA LEU A 125 8.48 -1.82 4.35
C LEU A 125 7.68 -2.53 5.45
N ALA A 126 8.36 -3.13 6.43
CA ALA A 126 7.72 -3.78 7.57
C ALA A 126 6.89 -2.79 8.41
N ALA A 127 7.46 -1.62 8.74
CA ALA A 127 6.75 -0.59 9.49
C ALA A 127 5.47 -0.11 8.76
N LEU A 128 5.53 0.01 7.43
CA LEU A 128 4.35 0.37 6.63
C LEU A 128 3.29 -0.74 6.55
N ALA A 129 3.69 -2.00 6.60
CA ALA A 129 2.77 -3.14 6.66
C ALA A 129 2.04 -3.21 8.01
N ASP A 130 2.75 -2.89 9.10
CA ASP A 130 2.14 -2.72 10.43
C ASP A 130 1.15 -1.54 10.42
N ASP A 131 1.54 -0.39 9.86
CA ASP A 131 0.66 0.77 9.70
C ASP A 131 -0.60 0.46 8.87
N TRP A 132 -0.49 -0.40 7.85
CA TRP A 132 -1.64 -0.86 7.07
C TRP A 132 -2.61 -1.67 7.92
N SER A 133 -2.09 -2.61 8.70
CA SER A 133 -2.91 -3.47 9.56
C SER A 133 -3.70 -2.65 10.57
N ASP A 134 -3.05 -1.65 11.18
CA ASP A 134 -3.70 -0.71 12.08
C ASP A 134 -4.76 0.15 11.38
N LEU A 135 -4.51 0.59 10.13
CA LEU A 135 -5.46 1.38 9.35
C LEU A 135 -6.72 0.57 9.00
N VAL A 136 -6.55 -0.69 8.61
CA VAL A 136 -7.66 -1.61 8.32
C VAL A 136 -8.51 -1.83 9.58
N ALA A 137 -7.88 -2.05 10.74
CA ALA A 137 -8.58 -2.22 12.01
C ALA A 137 -9.40 -0.98 12.39
N GLU A 138 -8.83 0.21 12.19
CA GLU A 138 -9.52 1.50 12.42
C GLU A 138 -10.75 1.63 11.50
N VAL A 139 -10.59 1.36 10.20
CA VAL A 139 -11.66 1.49 9.20
C VAL A 139 -12.79 0.49 9.40
N LEU A 140 -12.47 -0.78 9.70
CA LEU A 140 -13.47 -1.84 9.81
C LEU A 140 -14.13 -1.91 11.19
N HIS A 141 -13.42 -1.54 12.26
CA HIS A 141 -13.89 -1.75 13.63
C HIS A 141 -14.05 -0.46 14.45
N GLY A 142 -13.67 0.70 13.90
CA GLY A 142 -13.68 1.97 14.64
C GLY A 142 -12.76 1.96 15.86
N GLN A 143 -11.80 1.03 15.92
CA GLN A 143 -10.85 0.89 17.00
C GLN A 143 -9.78 1.97 16.87
N PRO A 144 -9.47 2.75 17.91
CA PRO A 144 -8.32 3.64 17.89
C PRO A 144 -7.05 2.80 17.71
N ARG A 145 -6.17 3.18 16.77
CA ARG A 145 -4.91 2.48 16.58
C ARG A 145 -4.11 2.41 17.87
N LEU A 146 -3.48 1.26 18.11
CA LEU A 146 -2.47 1.13 19.14
C LEU A 146 -1.23 1.89 18.64
N ARG A 147 -1.02 3.13 19.08
CA ARG A 147 0.28 3.79 18.90
C ARG A 147 1.35 2.85 19.48
N GLN A 148 2.11 2.17 18.64
CA GLN A 148 3.43 1.73 19.04
C GLN A 148 4.20 3.02 19.34
N ARG A 149 4.40 3.31 20.63
CA ARG A 149 5.31 4.35 21.09
C ARG A 149 6.58 4.21 20.26
N GLN A 150 7.00 5.30 19.61
CA GLN A 150 8.41 5.48 19.28
C GLN A 150 9.20 5.13 20.55
N ARG A 151 9.76 3.94 20.58
CA ARG A 151 10.84 3.62 21.50
C ARG A 151 12.07 4.17 20.83
N SER A 152 12.33 5.43 21.15
CA SER A 152 13.66 6.02 21.08
C SER A 152 14.64 5.06 21.75
N ALA A 153 15.62 4.60 20.99
CA ALA A 153 16.95 4.25 21.43
C ALA A 153 17.86 4.28 20.20
#